data_AF-A0A3P8M273-F1
#
_entry.id   AF-A0A3P8M273-F1
#
_cell.length_a   1.000
_cell.length_b   1.000
_cell.length_c   1.000
_cell.angle_alpha   90.00
_cell.angle_beta   90.00
_cell.angle_gamma   90.00
#
_symmetry.space_group_name_H-M   'P 1'
#
loop_
_entity.id
_entity.type
_entity.pdbx_description
1 polymer ?
#
loop_
_entity_poly.entity_id
_entity_poly.type
_entity_poly.pdbx_seq_one_letter_code
_entity_poly.pdbx_strand_id
1 'polypeptide(L)'
;MNKTRIPLILLLNAAGIALFLSWYLPANHGLWFSLDSAIFHFFNHSVGVSRGYTWLLAIINNRAFDACSLLAMGAVMLSFWLKEQSAGRRRIVIIGLVMLLSAVVINQLAQHLMPVKRASPSLSFSGIVKVSDVVSFPTKDASKDSFPGDHGMMLLIFAAFMWRYFGRRAFAISLAIFVVFAFPRVMIGAHWFTDIAVGSLTALLVGAPWVLLTPLSDKMIAWFDRTLPAGMHKN
;
A
#
# COMPACT_ATOMS: atom_id res chain seq x y z
N MET A 1 -11.42 -12.87 22.89
CA MET A 1 -11.63 -11.46 22.47
C MET A 1 -10.46 -10.64 22.95
N ASN A 2 -9.74 -9.95 22.06
CA ASN A 2 -8.64 -9.08 22.48
C ASN A 2 -9.20 -7.88 23.27
N LYS A 3 -8.62 -7.60 24.44
CA LYS A 3 -8.87 -6.33 25.15
C LYS A 3 -8.41 -5.18 24.25
N THR A 4 -9.25 -4.16 24.10
CA THR A 4 -8.94 -2.97 23.32
C THR A 4 -7.66 -2.33 23.86
N ARG A 5 -6.62 -2.23 23.01
CA ARG A 5 -5.33 -1.64 23.41
C ARG A 5 -5.31 -0.13 23.15
N ILE A 6 -6.20 0.60 23.83
CA ILE A 6 -6.39 2.05 23.63
C ILE A 6 -5.06 2.83 23.71
N PRO A 7 -4.17 2.62 24.70
CA PRO A 7 -2.91 3.38 24.76
C PRO A 7 -2.03 3.16 23.53
N LEU A 8 -1.98 1.93 23.01
CA LEU A 8 -1.18 1.60 21.83
C LEU A 8 -1.79 2.20 20.56
N ILE A 9 -3.12 2.21 20.44
CA ILE A 9 -3.82 2.88 19.33
C ILE A 9 -3.49 4.37 19.33
N LEU A 10 -3.59 5.04 20.47
CA LEU A 10 -3.28 6.46 20.59
C LEU A 10 -1.81 6.76 20.27
N LEU A 11 -0.88 5.90 20.71
CA LEU A 11 0.54 6.04 20.40
C LEU A 11 0.81 5.89 18.89
N LEU A 12 0.21 4.90 18.22
CA LEU A 12 0.36 4.72 16.78
C LEU A 12 -0.26 5.87 15.99
N ASN A 13 -1.44 6.35 16.40
CA ASN A 13 -2.07 7.52 15.79
C ASN A 13 -1.20 8.77 15.97
N ALA A 14 -0.67 9.00 17.17
CA ALA A 14 0.23 10.12 17.45
C ALA A 14 1.51 10.05 16.61
N ALA A 15 2.08 8.84 16.45
CA ALA A 15 3.23 8.63 15.57
C ALA A 15 2.89 8.91 14.09
N GLY A 16 1.72 8.47 13.61
CA GLY A 16 1.24 8.76 12.26
C GLY A 16 1.03 10.26 12.02
N ILE A 17 0.38 10.95 12.97
CA ILE A 17 0.17 12.40 12.89
C ILE A 17 1.51 13.14 12.94
N ALA A 18 2.42 12.76 13.83
CA ALA A 18 3.75 13.36 13.91
C ALA A 18 4.55 13.16 12.62
N LEU A 19 4.47 11.98 12.00
CA LEU A 19 5.09 11.69 10.70
C LEU A 19 4.51 12.61 9.62
N PHE A 20 3.19 12.74 9.53
CA PHE A 20 2.54 13.64 8.58
C PHE A 20 2.93 15.10 8.80
N LEU A 21 2.89 15.59 10.04
CA LEU A 21 3.26 16.96 10.39
C LEU A 21 4.74 17.24 10.11
N SER A 22 5.63 16.26 10.28
CA SER A 22 7.05 16.40 9.94
C SER A 22 7.29 16.67 8.46
N TRP A 23 6.35 16.27 7.61
CA TRP A 23 6.37 16.49 6.16
C TRP A 23 5.53 17.71 5.73
N TYR A 24 4.41 17.94 6.41
CA TYR A 24 3.45 18.98 6.03
C TYR A 24 3.82 20.39 6.52
N LEU A 25 4.36 20.51 7.74
CA LEU A 25 4.64 21.82 8.35
C LEU A 25 5.87 22.56 7.78
N PRO A 26 6.99 21.89 7.45
CA PRO A 26 8.15 22.61 6.93
C PRO A 26 7.86 23.25 5.57
N ALA A 27 8.39 24.45 5.34
CA ALA A 27 8.33 25.10 4.02
C ALA A 27 8.91 24.18 2.95
N ASN A 28 8.17 24.00 1.85
CA ASN A 28 8.51 23.07 0.76
C ASN A 28 8.80 21.63 1.25
N HIS A 29 8.14 21.16 2.31
CA HIS A 29 8.38 19.84 2.93
C HIS A 29 9.79 19.65 3.54
N GLY A 30 10.62 20.68 3.60
CA GLY A 30 11.92 20.67 4.27
C GLY A 30 12.85 19.56 3.76
N LEU A 31 13.43 18.78 4.69
CA LEU A 31 14.35 17.67 4.39
C LEU A 31 13.73 16.61 3.48
N TRP A 32 12.42 16.41 3.57
CA TRP A 32 11.71 15.44 2.77
C TRP A 32 11.78 15.76 1.28
N PHE A 33 11.74 17.04 0.91
CA PHE A 33 11.86 17.45 -0.49
C PHE A 33 13.26 17.22 -1.04
N SER A 34 14.31 17.48 -0.24
CA SER A 34 15.69 17.18 -0.64
C SER A 34 15.87 15.68 -0.89
N LEU A 35 15.32 14.83 -0.02
CA LEU A 35 15.35 13.38 -0.17
C LEU A 35 14.55 12.93 -1.41
N ASP A 36 13.31 13.39 -1.54
CA ASP A 36 12.42 13.12 -2.67
C ASP A 36 13.09 13.47 -4.01
N SER A 37 13.68 14.66 -4.09
CA SER A 37 14.35 15.15 -5.30
C SER A 37 15.60 14.33 -5.62
N ALA A 38 16.42 14.01 -4.61
CA ALA A 38 17.62 13.19 -4.80
C ALA A 38 17.28 11.78 -5.30
N ILE A 39 16.27 11.14 -4.71
CA ILE A 39 15.78 9.82 -5.14
C ILE A 39 15.28 9.88 -6.59
N PHE A 40 14.47 10.88 -6.92
CA PHE A 40 13.95 11.02 -8.27
C PHE A 40 15.07 11.23 -9.30
N HIS A 41 15.98 12.18 -9.07
CA HIS A 41 17.07 12.46 -10.01
C HIS A 41 18.04 11.28 -10.16
N PHE A 42 18.30 10.53 -9.08
CA PHE A 42 19.11 9.32 -9.14
C PHE A 42 18.56 8.28 -10.13
N PHE A 43 17.26 7.98 -10.05
CA PHE A 43 16.64 7.03 -10.97
C PHE A 43 16.44 7.61 -12.37
N ASN A 44 16.11 8.90 -12.46
CA ASN A 44 15.85 9.57 -13.73
C ASN A 44 17.10 9.72 -14.60
N HIS A 45 18.29 9.89 -14.00
CA HIS A 45 19.54 10.05 -14.76
C HIS A 45 19.83 8.88 -15.72
N SER A 46 19.37 7.67 -15.37
CA SER A 46 19.56 6.46 -16.20
C SER A 46 18.48 6.27 -17.27
N VAL A 47 17.37 7.01 -17.18
CA VAL A 47 16.27 6.99 -18.16
C VAL A 47 16.72 7.67 -19.44
N GLY A 48 16.57 7.01 -20.59
CA GLY A 48 17.03 7.53 -21.88
C GLY A 48 18.52 7.30 -22.19
N VAL A 49 19.36 7.04 -21.19
CA VAL A 49 20.78 6.66 -21.37
C VAL A 49 20.90 5.16 -21.64
N SER A 50 20.19 4.33 -20.87
CA SER A 50 20.15 2.88 -21.07
C SER A 50 18.77 2.45 -21.57
N ARG A 51 18.73 1.92 -22.80
CA ARG A 51 17.50 1.40 -23.40
C ARG A 51 16.95 0.20 -22.62
N GLY A 52 17.82 -0.66 -22.09
CA GLY A 52 17.43 -1.80 -21.26
C GLY A 52 16.80 -1.38 -19.92
N TYR A 53 17.39 -0.38 -19.25
CA TYR A 53 16.84 0.18 -18.02
C TYR A 53 15.48 0.86 -18.25
N THR A 54 15.36 1.62 -19.35
CA THR A 54 14.11 2.29 -19.71
C THR A 54 12.98 1.28 -19.98
N TRP A 55 13.28 0.19 -20.71
CA TRP A 55 12.33 -0.90 -20.92
C TRP A 55 11.96 -1.64 -19.64
N LEU A 56 12.93 -1.91 -18.77
CA LEU A 56 12.69 -2.52 -17.47
C LEU A 56 11.71 -1.67 -16.67
N LEU A 57 11.98 -0.35 -16.54
CA LEU A 57 11.10 0.59 -15.86
C LEU A 57 9.69 0.60 -16.47
N ALA A 58 9.59 0.57 -17.80
CA ALA A 58 8.31 0.54 -18.50
C ALA A 58 7.49 -0.72 -18.16
N ILE A 59 8.14 -1.89 -18.13
CA ILE A 59 7.49 -3.17 -17.81
C ILE A 59 7.00 -3.17 -16.35
N ILE A 60 7.87 -2.83 -15.39
CA ILE A 60 7.54 -2.86 -13.97
C ILE A 60 6.59 -1.75 -13.51
N ASN A 61 6.34 -0.75 -14.36
CA ASN A 61 5.37 0.32 -14.10
C ASN A 61 4.10 0.23 -14.95
N ASN A 62 3.88 -0.91 -15.62
CA ASN A 62 2.63 -1.16 -16.33
C ASN A 62 1.47 -1.38 -15.35
N ARG A 63 0.24 -1.05 -15.77
CA ARG A 63 -0.98 -1.31 -14.97
C ARG A 63 -1.21 -2.82 -14.74
N ALA A 64 -0.79 -3.68 -15.65
CA ALA A 64 -0.80 -5.13 -15.47
C ALA A 64 0.13 -5.58 -14.34
N PHE A 65 1.22 -4.85 -14.08
CA PHE A 65 2.12 -5.12 -12.96
C PHE A 65 1.42 -4.87 -11.60
N ASP A 66 0.46 -3.93 -11.55
CA ASP A 66 -0.38 -3.75 -10.35
C ASP A 66 -1.26 -4.99 -10.10
N ALA A 67 -1.63 -5.75 -11.14
CA ALA A 67 -2.36 -7.01 -10.96
C ALA A 67 -1.44 -8.13 -10.44
N CYS A 68 -0.15 -8.10 -10.78
CA CYS A 68 0.84 -9.04 -10.24
C CYS A 68 0.97 -8.93 -8.71
N SER A 69 0.85 -7.73 -8.13
CA SER A 69 0.89 -7.58 -6.67
C SER A 69 -0.34 -8.18 -5.99
N LEU A 70 -1.53 -8.03 -6.59
CA LEU A 70 -2.75 -8.69 -6.12
C LEU A 70 -2.64 -10.22 -6.22
N LEU A 71 -2.07 -10.74 -7.30
CA LEU A 71 -1.79 -12.18 -7.44
C LEU A 71 -0.79 -12.67 -6.39
N ALA A 72 0.26 -11.89 -6.08
CA ALA A 72 1.23 -12.24 -5.04
C ALA A 72 0.56 -12.27 -3.65
N MET A 73 -0.27 -11.28 -3.31
CA MET A 73 -1.06 -11.26 -2.09
C MET A 73 -2.00 -12.48 -2.02
N GLY A 74 -2.70 -12.76 -3.13
CA GLY A 74 -3.58 -13.91 -3.28
C GLY A 74 -2.85 -15.25 -3.12
N ALA A 75 -1.63 -15.38 -3.66
CA ALA A 75 -0.79 -16.57 -3.52
C ALA A 75 -0.37 -16.79 -2.06
N VAL A 76 0.01 -15.73 -1.34
CA VAL A 76 0.28 -15.82 0.10
C VAL A 76 -0.95 -16.30 0.85
N MET A 77 -2.13 -15.73 0.56
CA MET A 77 -3.39 -16.14 1.18
C MET A 77 -3.76 -17.60 0.86
N LEU A 78 -3.59 -17.99 -0.40
CA LEU A 78 -3.80 -19.35 -0.88
C LEU A 78 -2.87 -20.36 -0.19
N SER A 79 -1.61 -19.98 0.06
CA SER A 79 -0.65 -20.84 0.76
C SER A 79 -1.09 -21.20 2.19
N PHE A 80 -1.82 -20.30 2.86
CA PHE A 80 -2.45 -20.57 4.15
C PHE A 80 -3.75 -21.36 3.99
N TRP A 81 -4.56 -21.02 2.98
CA TRP A 81 -5.81 -21.71 2.68
C TRP A 81 -5.61 -23.20 2.39
N LEU A 82 -4.58 -23.55 1.61
CA LEU A 82 -4.26 -24.94 1.24
C LEU A 82 -3.90 -25.81 2.45
N LYS A 83 -3.38 -25.21 3.53
CA LYS A 83 -2.98 -25.90 4.76
C LYS A 83 -4.14 -26.13 5.75
N GLU A 84 -5.29 -25.51 5.50
CA GLU A 84 -6.44 -25.53 6.40
C GLU A 84 -7.56 -26.48 5.91
N GLN A 85 -8.44 -26.87 6.84
CA GLN A 85 -9.67 -27.64 6.58
C GLN A 85 -10.85 -26.70 6.24
N SER A 86 -12.03 -27.24 5.92
CA SER A 86 -13.20 -26.47 5.45
C SER A 86 -13.54 -25.22 6.29
N ALA A 87 -13.57 -25.34 7.62
CA ALA A 87 -13.83 -24.21 8.52
C ALA A 87 -12.71 -23.16 8.51
N GLY A 88 -11.44 -23.60 8.52
CA GLY A 88 -10.27 -22.71 8.46
C GLY A 88 -10.16 -22.00 7.11
N ARG A 89 -10.44 -22.72 6.01
CA ARG A 89 -10.53 -22.20 4.64
C ARG A 89 -11.55 -21.08 4.51
N ARG A 90 -12.77 -21.30 5.04
CA ARG A 90 -13.82 -20.28 5.06
C ARG A 90 -13.38 -19.06 5.86
N ARG A 91 -12.79 -19.25 7.03
CA ARG A 91 -12.26 -18.16 7.87
C ARG A 91 -11.20 -17.33 7.15
N ILE A 92 -10.29 -17.97 6.40
CA ILE A 92 -9.25 -17.26 5.63
C ILE A 92 -9.87 -16.39 4.54
N VAL A 93 -10.86 -16.90 3.81
CA VAL A 93 -11.58 -16.10 2.79
C VAL A 93 -12.27 -14.90 3.43
N ILE A 94 -12.92 -15.08 4.59
CA ILE A 94 -13.58 -14.00 5.32
C ILE A 94 -12.56 -12.97 5.82
N ILE A 95 -11.40 -13.39 6.33
CA ILE A 95 -10.31 -12.48 6.70
C ILE A 95 -9.88 -11.65 5.49
N GLY A 96 -9.71 -12.27 4.32
CA GLY A 96 -9.42 -11.57 3.07
C GLY A 96 -10.50 -10.55 2.70
N LEU A 97 -11.77 -10.90 2.85
CA LEU A 97 -12.89 -9.99 2.58
C LEU A 97 -12.90 -8.79 3.54
N VAL A 98 -12.75 -9.04 4.85
CA VAL A 98 -12.71 -7.98 5.87
C VAL A 98 -11.50 -7.07 5.65
N MET A 99 -10.36 -7.64 5.26
CA MET A 99 -9.18 -6.89 4.89
C MET A 99 -9.44 -5.97 3.69
N LEU A 100 -10.01 -6.49 2.59
CA LEU A 100 -10.33 -5.68 1.41
C LEU A 100 -11.29 -4.55 1.75
N LEU A 101 -12.34 -4.83 2.51
CA LEU A 101 -13.29 -3.82 2.97
C LEU A 101 -12.60 -2.76 3.83
N SER A 102 -11.75 -3.17 4.77
CA SER A 102 -10.99 -2.27 5.63
C SER A 102 -10.02 -1.41 4.81
N ALA A 103 -9.37 -2.00 3.81
CA ALA A 103 -8.43 -1.32 2.94
C ALA A 103 -9.12 -0.25 2.09
N VAL A 104 -10.30 -0.55 1.52
CA VAL A 104 -11.13 0.43 0.82
C VAL A 104 -11.56 1.57 1.75
N VAL A 105 -12.10 1.25 2.93
CA VAL A 105 -12.57 2.28 3.87
C VAL A 105 -11.42 3.19 4.32
N ILE A 106 -10.30 2.62 4.76
CA ILE A 106 -9.12 3.41 5.19
C ILE A 106 -8.58 4.24 4.02
N ASN A 107 -8.52 3.68 2.81
CA ASN A 107 -8.05 4.39 1.62
C ASN A 107 -8.93 5.60 1.30
N GLN A 108 -10.24 5.40 1.23
CA GLN A 108 -11.19 6.47 0.95
C GLN A 108 -11.16 7.57 2.02
N LEU A 109 -11.06 7.18 3.30
CA LEU A 109 -10.93 8.14 4.40
C LEU A 109 -9.61 8.91 4.31
N ALA A 110 -8.49 8.24 4.02
CA ALA A 110 -7.19 8.90 3.88
C ALA A 110 -7.21 9.91 2.73
N GLN A 111 -7.72 9.53 1.56
CA GLN A 111 -7.85 10.43 0.41
C GLN A 111 -8.76 11.63 0.69
N HIS A 112 -9.83 11.44 1.46
CA HIS A 112 -10.77 12.53 1.76
C HIS A 112 -10.28 13.45 2.89
N LEU A 113 -9.61 12.89 3.90
CA LEU A 113 -9.19 13.60 5.10
C LEU A 113 -7.81 14.27 4.96
N MET A 114 -6.98 13.84 4.01
CA MET A 114 -5.70 14.49 3.70
C MET A 114 -5.92 15.52 2.58
N PRO A 115 -6.02 16.83 2.87
CA PRO A 115 -6.36 17.85 1.88
C PRO A 115 -5.14 18.27 1.05
N VAL A 116 -4.38 17.30 0.52
CA VAL A 116 -3.13 17.58 -0.20
C VAL A 116 -3.18 16.96 -1.59
N LYS A 117 -3.35 17.82 -2.60
CA LYS A 117 -3.17 17.44 -4.00
C LYS A 117 -1.74 17.74 -4.40
N ARG A 118 -0.95 16.70 -4.65
CA ARG A 118 0.45 16.82 -5.07
C ARG A 118 0.63 16.21 -6.45
N ALA A 119 1.19 16.99 -7.36
CA ALA A 119 1.60 16.50 -8.66
C ALA A 119 2.85 15.61 -8.52
N SER A 120 2.94 14.56 -9.33
CA SER A 120 4.08 13.65 -9.34
C SER A 120 5.41 14.36 -9.70
N PRO A 121 6.57 13.78 -9.35
CA PRO A 121 7.87 14.35 -9.70
C PRO A 121 8.03 14.64 -11.20
N SER A 122 7.53 13.74 -12.05
CA SER A 122 7.55 13.86 -13.52
C SER A 122 6.73 15.03 -14.09
N LEU A 123 5.86 15.63 -13.28
CA LEU A 123 5.08 16.83 -13.62
C LEU A 123 5.58 18.08 -12.90
N SER A 124 6.48 17.93 -11.92
CA SER A 124 6.92 19.01 -11.03
C SER A 124 8.26 19.63 -11.45
N PHE A 125 9.11 18.90 -12.17
CA PHE A 125 10.36 19.45 -12.72
C PHE A 125 10.32 19.60 -14.26
N SER A 126 11.04 20.60 -14.77
CA SER A 126 11.28 20.82 -16.21
C SER A 126 12.57 20.13 -16.67
N GLY A 127 12.62 19.64 -17.92
CA GLY A 127 13.82 19.03 -18.51
C GLY A 127 14.02 17.54 -18.18
N ILE A 128 12.96 16.85 -17.79
CA ILE A 128 12.95 15.40 -17.53
C ILE A 128 12.66 14.64 -18.83
N VAL A 129 13.30 13.48 -19.02
CA VAL A 129 12.92 12.48 -20.03
C VAL A 129 11.87 11.54 -19.44
N LYS A 130 10.63 11.59 -19.92
CA LYS A 130 9.61 10.63 -19.47
C LYS A 130 9.80 9.30 -20.17
N VAL A 131 9.43 8.21 -19.49
CA VAL A 131 9.52 6.87 -20.08
C VAL A 131 8.56 6.74 -21.27
N SER A 132 7.39 7.38 -21.21
CA SER A 132 6.45 7.46 -22.34
C SER A 132 6.97 8.22 -23.56
N ASP A 133 7.92 9.14 -23.38
CA ASP A 133 8.55 9.88 -24.49
C ASP A 133 9.58 8.99 -25.22
N VAL A 134 10.09 7.94 -24.57
CA VAL A 134 11.15 7.05 -25.09
C VAL A 134 10.60 5.72 -25.58
N VAL A 135 9.53 5.21 -24.98
CA VAL A 135 8.93 3.91 -25.31
C VAL A 135 7.41 4.08 -25.46
N SER A 136 6.88 3.66 -26.62
CA SER A 136 5.44 3.61 -26.91
C SER A 136 4.74 2.43 -26.21
N PHE A 137 5.03 2.25 -24.92
CA PHE A 137 4.40 1.24 -24.06
C PHE A 137 3.55 1.96 -23.00
N PRO A 138 2.29 1.55 -22.78
CA PRO A 138 1.41 2.21 -21.82
C PRO A 138 1.98 2.09 -20.41
N THR A 139 2.54 3.18 -19.91
CA THR A 139 3.22 3.29 -18.61
C THR A 139 2.55 4.36 -17.78
N LYS A 140 2.40 4.11 -16.48
CA LYS A 140 1.92 5.11 -15.52
C LYS A 140 3.16 5.87 -15.03
N ASP A 141 3.56 6.89 -15.75
CA ASP A 141 4.74 7.73 -15.46
C ASP A 141 4.38 9.15 -15.00
N ALA A 142 3.09 9.49 -14.90
CA ALA A 142 2.60 10.75 -14.37
C ALA A 142 1.30 10.59 -13.57
N SER A 143 1.20 11.25 -12.42
CA SER A 143 -0.05 11.38 -11.66
C SER A 143 -0.26 12.82 -11.21
N LYS A 144 -1.46 13.37 -11.46
CA LYS A 144 -1.85 14.72 -11.01
C LYS A 144 -2.25 14.74 -9.54
N ASP A 145 -2.47 13.58 -8.94
CA ASP A 145 -2.86 13.40 -7.54
C ASP A 145 -2.16 12.15 -7.01
N SER A 146 -0.90 12.30 -6.59
CA SER A 146 -0.03 11.18 -6.22
C SER A 146 -0.02 10.90 -4.72
N PHE A 147 -0.67 11.74 -3.91
CA PHE A 147 -0.65 11.67 -2.45
C PHE A 147 -2.06 11.42 -1.89
N PRO A 148 -2.25 10.41 -1.01
CA PRO A 148 -1.31 9.36 -0.60
C PRO A 148 -1.11 8.28 -1.68
N GLY A 149 -0.06 7.48 -1.57
CA GLY A 149 0.17 6.35 -2.47
C GLY A 149 -0.86 5.22 -2.27
N ASP A 150 -1.94 5.20 -3.05
CA ASP A 150 -3.01 4.19 -2.98
C ASP A 150 -2.49 2.76 -3.00
N HIS A 151 -1.57 2.47 -3.94
CA HIS A 151 -1.00 1.12 -4.08
C HIS A 151 -0.17 0.72 -2.85
N GLY A 152 0.65 1.65 -2.34
CA GLY A 152 1.47 1.42 -1.14
C GLY A 152 0.62 1.17 0.10
N MET A 153 -0.50 1.89 0.23
CA MET A 153 -1.41 1.72 1.36
C MET A 153 -2.10 0.36 1.35
N MET A 154 -2.60 -0.10 0.20
CA MET A 154 -3.22 -1.43 0.08
C MET A 154 -2.26 -2.54 0.51
N LEU A 155 -1.00 -2.47 0.07
CA LEU A 155 0.05 -3.44 0.40
C LEU A 155 0.46 -3.38 1.88
N LEU A 156 0.52 -2.19 2.48
CA LEU A 156 0.80 -2.02 3.91
C LEU A 156 -0.35 -2.52 4.80
N ILE A 157 -1.60 -2.27 4.40
CA ILE A 157 -2.78 -2.80 5.11
C ILE A 157 -2.79 -4.33 5.04
N PHE A 158 -2.49 -4.90 3.86
CA PHE A 158 -2.29 -6.34 3.71
C PHE A 158 -1.23 -6.86 4.69
N ALA A 159 -0.05 -6.23 4.74
CA ALA A 159 0.99 -6.62 5.68
C ALA A 159 0.51 -6.58 7.14
N ALA A 160 -0.21 -5.55 7.56
CA ALA A 160 -0.76 -5.44 8.91
C ALA A 160 -1.77 -6.55 9.24
N PHE A 161 -2.65 -6.91 8.30
CA PHE A 161 -3.55 -8.05 8.44
C PHE A 161 -2.80 -9.38 8.51
N MET A 162 -1.78 -9.56 7.68
CA MET A 162 -0.93 -10.76 7.71
C MET A 162 -0.20 -10.91 9.04
N TRP A 163 0.27 -9.81 9.62
CA TRP A 163 0.86 -9.82 10.95
C TRP A 163 -0.16 -10.26 12.02
N ARG A 164 -1.36 -9.68 11.99
CA ARG A 164 -2.39 -9.91 13.01
C ARG A 164 -2.94 -11.34 13.01
N TYR A 165 -3.12 -11.94 11.84
CA TYR A 165 -3.82 -13.22 11.67
C TYR A 165 -2.91 -14.41 11.35
N PHE A 166 -1.77 -14.18 10.69
CA PHE A 166 -0.88 -15.24 10.19
C PHE A 166 0.55 -15.16 10.75
N GLY A 167 0.87 -14.13 11.54
CA GLY A 167 2.09 -14.00 12.32
C GLY A 167 3.26 -13.31 11.60
N ARG A 168 4.43 -13.28 12.27
CA ARG A 168 5.60 -12.47 11.88
C ARG A 168 6.22 -12.89 10.54
N ARG A 169 6.21 -14.18 10.20
CA ARG A 169 6.75 -14.67 8.92
C ARG A 169 5.91 -14.18 7.75
N ALA A 170 4.59 -14.25 7.88
CA ALA A 170 3.68 -13.74 6.87
C ALA A 170 3.82 -12.23 6.69
N PHE A 171 3.95 -11.49 7.80
CA PHE A 171 4.23 -10.06 7.78
C PHE A 171 5.52 -9.73 7.01
N ALA A 172 6.62 -10.45 7.26
CA ALA A 172 7.88 -10.22 6.57
C ALA A 172 7.77 -10.46 5.06
N ILE A 173 7.07 -11.53 4.64
CA ILE A 173 6.81 -11.81 3.22
C ILE A 173 5.96 -10.69 2.60
N SER A 174 4.89 -10.26 3.27
CA SER A 174 4.06 -9.15 2.80
C SER A 174 4.82 -7.84 2.71
N LEU A 175 5.76 -7.58 3.60
CA LEU A 175 6.60 -6.39 3.55
C LEU A 175 7.58 -6.44 2.37
N ALA A 176 8.13 -7.62 2.06
CA ALA A 176 8.94 -7.81 0.86
C ALA A 176 8.11 -7.56 -0.42
N ILE A 177 6.87 -8.06 -0.48
CA ILE A 177 5.94 -7.76 -1.58
C ILE A 177 5.69 -6.25 -1.66
N PHE A 178 5.41 -5.58 -0.53
CA PHE A 178 5.26 -4.12 -0.50
C PHE A 178 6.45 -3.41 -1.13
N VAL A 179 7.69 -3.71 -0.72
CA VAL A 179 8.89 -3.07 -1.28
C VAL A 179 9.01 -3.32 -2.78
N VAL A 180 8.86 -4.56 -3.22
CA VAL A 180 9.02 -4.95 -4.63
C VAL A 180 8.00 -4.25 -5.54
N PHE A 181 6.76 -4.07 -5.08
CA PHE A 181 5.68 -3.52 -5.91
C PHE A 181 5.43 -2.02 -5.72
N ALA A 182 5.80 -1.44 -4.57
CA ALA A 182 5.65 -0.01 -4.31
C ALA A 182 6.81 0.81 -4.88
N PHE A 183 8.04 0.28 -4.81
CA PHE A 183 9.25 1.02 -5.21
C PHE A 183 9.34 1.35 -6.71
N PRO A 184 8.89 0.50 -7.66
CA PRO A 184 8.88 0.83 -9.09
C PRO A 184 8.20 2.16 -9.42
N ARG A 185 7.13 2.51 -8.69
CA ARG A 185 6.36 3.75 -8.86
C ARG A 185 7.16 5.00 -8.47
N VAL A 186 8.07 4.86 -7.51
CA VAL A 186 9.03 5.92 -7.14
C VAL A 186 10.12 6.03 -8.19
N MET A 187 10.64 4.90 -8.68
CA MET A 187 11.73 4.86 -9.66
C MET A 187 11.36 5.53 -10.99
N ILE A 188 10.12 5.36 -11.47
CA ILE A 188 9.67 6.01 -12.72
C ILE A 188 9.22 7.47 -12.52
N GLY A 189 9.14 7.94 -11.27
CA GLY A 189 8.66 9.29 -10.95
C GLY A 189 7.15 9.48 -11.02
N ALA A 190 6.37 8.40 -10.94
CA ALA A 190 4.91 8.46 -10.86
C ALA A 190 4.42 8.88 -9.46
N HIS A 191 5.22 8.58 -8.43
CA HIS A 191 5.00 8.99 -7.04
C HIS A 191 6.31 9.51 -6.45
N TRP A 192 6.20 10.45 -5.51
CA TRP A 192 7.30 10.80 -4.63
C TRP A 192 7.56 9.67 -3.63
N PHE A 193 8.78 9.58 -3.09
CA PHE A 193 9.07 8.63 -2.03
C PHE A 193 8.18 8.89 -0.81
N THR A 194 7.98 10.15 -0.46
CA THR A 194 7.11 10.59 0.63
C THR A 194 5.63 10.27 0.43
N ASP A 195 5.14 10.13 -0.82
CA ASP A 195 3.75 9.72 -1.07
C ASP A 195 3.47 8.32 -0.47
N ILE A 196 4.49 7.46 -0.49
CA ILE A 196 4.45 6.11 0.05
C ILE A 196 4.89 6.12 1.53
N ALA A 197 6.08 6.67 1.81
CA ALA A 197 6.70 6.59 3.13
C ALA A 197 5.99 7.44 4.19
N VAL A 198 5.45 8.60 3.80
CA VAL A 198 4.68 9.48 4.70
C VAL A 198 3.20 9.28 4.49
N GLY A 199 2.71 9.37 3.24
CA GLY A 199 1.29 9.27 2.94
C GLY A 199 0.68 7.93 3.34
N SER A 200 1.12 6.83 2.70
CA SER A 200 0.59 5.49 2.98
C SER A 200 0.84 5.04 4.43
N LEU A 201 2.00 5.37 5.00
CA LEU A 201 2.33 4.98 6.38
C LEU A 201 1.52 5.75 7.42
N THR A 202 1.28 7.05 7.22
CA THR A 202 0.38 7.85 8.08
C THR A 202 -1.01 7.25 8.08
N ALA A 203 -1.57 6.97 6.88
CA ALA A 203 -2.89 6.39 6.76
C ALA A 203 -2.98 5.02 7.45
N LEU A 204 -1.95 4.18 7.31
CA LEU A 204 -1.85 2.91 8.02
C LEU A 204 -1.83 3.11 9.54
N LEU A 205 -0.95 3.98 10.04
CA LEU A 205 -0.74 4.22 11.47
C LEU A 205 -1.96 4.83 12.16
N VAL A 206 -2.75 5.62 11.43
CA VAL A 206 -3.99 6.22 11.96
C VAL A 206 -5.17 5.27 11.80
N GLY A 207 -5.31 4.58 10.67
CA GLY A 207 -6.50 3.78 10.35
C GLY A 207 -6.45 2.33 10.84
N ALA A 208 -5.35 1.62 10.57
CA ALA A 208 -5.27 0.18 10.82
C ALA A 208 -5.36 -0.21 12.31
N PRO A 209 -4.82 0.56 13.28
CA PRO A 209 -4.97 0.24 14.71
C PRO A 209 -6.43 0.15 15.16
N TRP A 210 -7.32 1.02 14.65
CA TRP A 210 -8.75 0.97 14.99
C TRP A 210 -9.42 -0.31 14.48
N VAL A 211 -8.95 -0.85 13.37
CA VAL A 211 -9.47 -2.10 12.81
C VAL A 211 -8.88 -3.32 13.51
N LEU A 212 -7.56 -3.35 13.70
CA LEU A 212 -6.82 -4.57 14.07
C LEU A 212 -6.53 -4.71 15.57
N LEU A 213 -6.48 -3.61 16.33
CA LEU A 213 -6.20 -3.61 17.77
C LEU A 213 -7.48 -3.46 18.62
N THR A 214 -8.63 -3.22 17.97
CA THR A 214 -9.95 -3.31 18.60
C THR A 214 -10.61 -4.64 18.23
N PRO A 215 -11.72 -5.03 18.88
CA PRO A 215 -12.50 -6.20 18.47
C PRO A 215 -13.21 -6.04 17.11
N LEU A 216 -13.06 -4.93 16.40
CA LEU A 216 -13.81 -4.64 15.17
C LEU A 216 -13.60 -5.69 14.10
N SER A 217 -12.35 -5.98 13.72
CA SER A 217 -12.04 -6.97 12.69
C SER A 217 -12.56 -8.37 13.07
N ASP A 218 -12.40 -8.77 14.34
CA ASP A 218 -12.87 -10.06 14.84
C ASP A 218 -14.41 -10.15 14.85
N LYS A 219 -15.11 -9.07 15.21
CA LYS A 219 -16.58 -8.98 15.14
C LYS A 219 -17.09 -9.05 13.70
N MET A 220 -16.42 -8.35 12.78
CA MET A 220 -16.77 -8.39 11.35
C MET A 220 -16.56 -9.78 10.77
N ILE A 221 -15.45 -10.45 11.09
CA ILE A 221 -15.21 -11.84 10.68
C ILE A 221 -16.31 -12.75 11.21
N ALA A 222 -16.65 -12.65 12.50
CA ALA A 222 -17.71 -13.47 13.10
C ALA A 222 -19.10 -13.17 12.51
N TRP A 223 -19.37 -11.93 12.12
CA TRP A 223 -20.60 -11.55 11.45
C TRP A 223 -20.68 -12.18 10.05
N PHE A 224 -19.64 -12.03 9.22
CA PHE A 224 -19.57 -12.64 7.89
C PHE A 224 -19.65 -14.17 7.95
N ASP A 225 -19.04 -14.79 8.97
CA ASP A 225 -19.10 -16.24 9.16
C ASP A 225 -20.51 -16.74 9.52
N ARG A 226 -21.37 -15.87 10.08
CA ARG A 226 -22.77 -16.19 10.35
C ARG A 226 -23.70 -15.88 9.18
N THR A 227 -23.41 -14.84 8.40
CA THR A 227 -24.31 -14.33 7.35
C THR A 227 -24.05 -14.92 5.97
N LEU A 228 -22.80 -15.27 5.64
CA LEU A 228 -22.50 -15.88 4.35
C LEU A 228 -23.00 -17.33 4.33
N PRO A 229 -23.69 -17.78 3.27
CA PRO A 229 -24.12 -19.18 3.16
C PRO A 229 -22.92 -20.10 3.37
N ALA A 230 -23.01 -21.03 4.32
CA ALA A 230 -22.12 -22.17 4.31
C ALA A 230 -22.47 -22.93 3.03
N GLY A 231 -21.56 -22.96 2.06
CA GLY A 231 -21.76 -23.74 0.84
C GLY A 231 -22.23 -25.12 1.23
N MET A 232 -23.36 -25.56 0.67
CA MET A 232 -23.99 -26.83 1.01
C MET A 232 -22.94 -27.94 0.98
N HIS A 233 -22.50 -28.38 2.16
CA HIS A 233 -21.91 -29.69 2.29
C HIS A 233 -23.06 -30.67 2.05
N LYS A 234 -23.21 -31.09 0.79
CA LYS A 234 -23.82 -32.39 0.53
C LYS A 234 -22.86 -33.42 1.10
N ASN A 235 -23.39 -34.19 2.06
CA ASN A 235 -22.81 -35.39 2.66
C ASN A 235 -22.11 -36.28 1.62
#